data_AF-A0AA35T0S0-F1
#
_entry.id   AF-A0AA35T0S0-F1
#
_cell.length_a   1.000
_cell.length_b   1.000
_cell.length_c   1.000
_cell.angle_alpha   90.00
_cell.angle_beta   90.00
_cell.angle_gamma   90.00
#
_symmetry.space_group_name_H-M   'P 1'
#
loop_
_entity.id
_entity.type
_entity.pdbx_description
1 polymer ?
#
loop_
_entity_poly.entity_id
_entity_poly.type
_entity_poly.pdbx_seq_one_letter_code
_entity_poly.pdbx_strand_id
1 'polypeptide(L)' 'MAQTIRAAAVMDIALRRMRADDIPQVIEIEQEAFTPGWVGTPFRRELNSRYTRFLVAYYSEDAERDGRAPNEAGHTIRAG' A
#
# COMPACT_ATOMS: atom_id res chain seq x y z
N MET A 1 39.79 -2.30 8.21
CA MET A 1 38.69 -1.49 7.66
C MET A 1 37.39 -2.27 7.86
N ALA A 2 36.67 -2.00 8.95
CA ALA A 2 35.38 -2.63 9.19
C ALA A 2 34.33 -1.85 8.41
N GLN A 3 33.75 -2.47 7.38
CA GLN A 3 32.61 -1.90 6.68
C GLN A 3 31.38 -2.14 7.54
N THR A 4 30.91 -1.09 8.20
CA THR A 4 29.66 -1.10 8.95
C THR A 4 28.52 -1.26 7.94
N ILE A 5 27.89 -2.43 7.93
CA ILE A 5 26.62 -2.64 7.25
C ILE A 5 25.63 -1.71 7.94
N ARG A 6 25.28 -0.59 7.29
CA ARG A 6 24.18 0.26 7.74
C ARG A 6 22.95 -0.63 7.66
N ALA A 7 22.38 -0.99 8.82
CA ALA A 7 21.08 -1.63 8.86
C ALA A 7 20.17 -0.80 7.95
N ALA A 8 19.61 -1.44 6.92
CA ALA A 8 18.67 -0.79 6.03
C ALA A 8 17.67 -0.08 6.95
N ALA A 9 17.52 1.24 6.80
CA ALA A 9 16.52 1.98 7.54
C ALA A 9 15.22 1.17 7.44
N VAL A 10 14.63 0.81 8.58
CA VAL A 10 13.34 0.12 8.59
C VAL A 10 12.42 1.02 7.78
N MET A 11 12.10 0.59 6.56
CA MET A 11 11.17 1.31 5.70
C MET A 11 9.84 1.29 6.44
N ASP A 12 9.42 2.45 6.93
CA ASP A 12 8.18 2.59 7.67
C ASP A 12 7.04 2.47 6.66
N ILE A 13 6.56 1.25 6.46
CA ILE A 13 5.52 0.90 5.51
C ILE A 13 4.24 0.62 6.29
N ALA A 14 3.17 1.32 5.93
CA ALA A 14 1.84 1.14 6.49
C ALA A 14 0.86 0.59 5.44
N LEU A 15 -0.26 0.05 5.91
CA LEU A 15 -1.35 -0.45 5.07
C LEU A 15 -2.60 0.42 5.25
N ARG A 16 -3.27 0.73 4.14
CA ARG A 16 -4.59 1.36 4.17
C ARG A 16 -5.48 0.86 3.04
N ARG A 17 -6.77 1.21 3.10
CA ARG A 17 -7.65 1.03 1.94
C ARG A 17 -7.17 1.89 0.78
N MET A 18 -7.17 1.29 -0.41
CA MET A 18 -6.93 1.99 -1.67
C MET A 18 -8.00 3.06 -1.89
N ARG A 19 -7.58 4.22 -2.38
CA ARG A 19 -8.42 5.34 -2.78
C ARG A 19 -8.34 5.53 -4.29
N ALA A 20 -9.22 6.39 -4.83
CA ALA A 20 -9.22 6.69 -6.25
C ALA A 20 -7.92 7.37 -6.70
N ASP A 21 -7.29 8.16 -5.82
CA ASP A 21 -6.05 8.89 -6.12
C ASP A 21 -4.83 7.97 -6.25
N ASP A 22 -4.90 6.75 -5.70
CA ASP A 22 -3.83 5.74 -5.79
C ASP A 22 -3.84 4.98 -7.13
N ILE A 23 -4.95 5.05 -7.87
CA ILE A 23 -5.16 4.26 -9.10
C ILE A 23 -4.03 4.44 -10.11
N PRO A 24 -3.54 5.66 -10.42
CA PRO A 24 -2.46 5.83 -11.39
C PRO A 24 -1.21 5.04 -11.01
N GLN A 25 -0.78 5.12 -9.74
CA GLN A 25 0.42 4.45 -9.26
C GLN A 25 0.24 2.93 -9.18
N VAL A 26 -0.94 2.46 -8.75
CA VAL A 26 -1.25 1.02 -8.71
C VAL A 26 -1.28 0.41 -10.11
N ILE A 27 -1.74 1.14 -11.12
CA ILE A 27 -1.71 0.70 -12.51
C ILE A 27 -0.27 0.58 -13.02
N GLU A 28 0.62 1.51 -12.67
CA GLU A 28 2.04 1.41 -13.01
C GLU A 28 2.68 0.16 -12.39
N ILE A 29 2.41 -0.08 -11.10
CA ILE A 29 2.88 -1.28 -10.39
C ILE A 29 2.31 -2.56 -11.04
N GLU A 30 1.02 -2.57 -11.39
CA GLU A 30 0.40 -3.72 -12.07
C GLU A 30 1.10 -3.99 -13.41
N GLN A 31 1.37 -2.96 -14.21
CA GLN A 31 2.05 -3.13 -15.49
C GLN A 31 3.50 -3.63 -15.35
N GLU A 32 4.21 -3.23 -14.29
CA GLU A 32 5.56 -3.73 -14.02
C GLU A 32 5.53 -5.18 -13.49
N ALA A 33 4.55 -5.50 -12.64
CA ALA A 33 4.48 -6.78 -11.95
C ALA A 33 3.92 -7.93 -12.82
N PHE A 34 3.15 -7.62 -13.87
CA PHE A 34 2.48 -8.63 -14.70
C PHE A 34 2.97 -8.64 -16.16
N THR A 35 3.00 -9.83 -16.75
CA THR A 35 3.46 -10.09 -18.13
C THR A 35 2.53 -9.46 -19.18
N PRO A 36 3.06 -9.07 -20.37
CA PRO A 36 2.23 -8.64 -21.50
C PRO A 36 1.11 -9.63 -21.83
N GLY A 37 -0.14 -9.14 -21.87
CA GLY A 37 -1.35 -9.94 -22.07
C GLY A 37 -2.27 -10.00 -20.85
N TRP A 38 -1.84 -9.47 -19.70
CA TRP A 38 -2.72 -9.28 -18.55
C TRP A 38 -3.82 -8.26 -18.87
N VAL A 39 -5.07 -8.68 -18.72
CA VAL A 39 -6.23 -7.78 -18.84
C VAL A 39 -6.30 -7.02 -17.51
N GLY A 40 -5.68 -5.85 -17.47
CA GLY A 40 -5.52 -5.03 -16.26
C GLY A 40 -6.78 -4.90 -15.41
N THR A 41 -6.59 -4.76 -14.10
CA THR A 41 -7.70 -4.73 -13.15
C THR A 41 -8.52 -3.44 -13.32
N PRO A 42 -9.85 -3.50 -13.46
CA PRO A 42 -10.70 -2.32 -13.61
C PRO A 42 -10.94 -1.62 -12.26
N PHE A 43 -9.87 -1.12 -11.64
CA PHE A 43 -9.85 -0.55 -10.28
C PHE A 43 -10.96 0.48 -10.02
N ARG A 44 -11.23 1.39 -10.96
CA ARG A 44 -12.32 2.39 -10.81
C ARG A 44 -13.69 1.75 -10.60
N ARG A 45 -13.99 0.68 -11.33
CA ARG A 45 -15.27 -0.02 -11.22
C ARG A 45 -15.33 -0.81 -9.91
N GLU A 46 -14.23 -1.47 -9.57
CA GLU A 46 -14.17 -2.35 -8.40
C GLU A 46 -14.09 -1.59 -7.06
N LEU A 47 -13.51 -0.39 -7.02
CA LEU A 47 -13.55 0.48 -5.83
C LEU A 47 -14.98 0.92 -5.47
N ASN A 48 -15.89 0.95 -6.45
CA ASN A 48 -17.31 1.22 -6.22
C ASN A 48 -18.12 -0.04 -5.89
N SER A 49 -17.48 -1.23 -5.89
CA SER A 49 -18.13 -2.49 -5.56
C SER A 49 -18.29 -2.64 -4.05
N ARG A 50 -19.43 -3.21 -3.62
CA ARG A 50 -19.61 -3.65 -2.22
C ARG A 50 -18.83 -4.91 -1.86
N TYR A 51 -18.38 -5.66 -2.87
CA TYR A 51 -17.78 -6.98 -2.70
C TYR A 51 -16.25 -6.98 -2.78
N THR A 52 -15.64 -5.92 -3.32
CA THR A 52 -14.18 -5.83 -3.47
C THR A 52 -13.60 -4.81 -2.50
N ARG A 53 -12.47 -5.16 -1.88
CA ARG A 53 -11.70 -4.27 -1.00
C ARG A 53 -10.24 -4.35 -1.40
N PHE A 54 -9.68 -3.26 -1.90
CA PHE A 54 -8.25 -3.15 -2.17
C PHE A 54 -7.52 -2.52 -0.99
N LEU A 55 -6.32 -3.02 -0.73
CA LEU A 55 -5.37 -2.45 0.23
C LEU A 55 -4.13 -2.00 -0.55
N VAL A 56 -3.55 -0.89 -0.10
CA VAL A 56 -2.26 -0.40 -0.60
C VAL A 56 -1.27 -0.34 0.55
N ALA A 57 -0.04 -0.73 0.24
CA ALA A 57 1.12 -0.43 1.06
C ALA A 57 1.66 0.93 0.65
N TYR A 58 1.98 1.77 1.63
CA TYR A 58 2.50 3.12 1.40
C TYR A 58 3.56 3.44 2.46
N TYR A 59 4.47 4.36 2.15
CA TYR A 59 5.45 4.82 3.13
C TYR A 59 4.80 5.78 4.11
N SER A 60 5.01 5.57 5.41
CA SER A 60 4.40 6.36 6.48
C SER A 60 4.77 7.85 6.42
N GLU A 61 5.89 8.19 5.78
CA GLU A 61 6.30 9.57 5.50
C GLU A 61 5.32 10.30 4.55
N ASP A 62 4.64 9.56 3.66
CA ASP A 62 3.59 10.10 2.79
C ASP A 62 2.27 10.33 3.55
N ALA A 63 2.09 9.75 4.75
CA ALA A 63 0.90 9.95 5.59
C ALA A 63 0.78 11.41 6.06
N GLU A 64 1.92 12.03 6.41
CA GLU A 64 1.97 13.42 6.87
C GLU A 64 1.53 14.38 5.75
N ARG A 65 1.80 14.02 4.50
CA ARG A 65 1.41 14.78 3.30
C ARG A 65 -0.07 14.62 2.97
N ASP A 66 -0.69 13.49 3.34
CA ASP A 66 -2.12 13.19 3.17
C ASP A 66 -2.98 13.71 4.35
N GLY A 67 -2.38 14.39 5.34
CA GLY A 67 -3.09 15.13 6.39
C GLY A 67 -3.93 14.26 7.34
N ARG A 68 -3.63 12.96 7.45
CA ARG A 68 -4.41 12.01 8.28
C ARG A 68 -3.51 11.33 9.30
N ALA A 69 -3.87 11.45 10.57
CA ALA A 69 -3.24 10.69 11.66
C ALA A 69 -3.23 9.18 11.34
N PRO A 70 -2.12 8.47 11.64
CA PRO A 70 -2.09 7.02 11.55
C PRO A 70 -3.25 6.50 12.41
N ASN A 71 -4.11 5.68 11.83
CA ASN A 71 -5.13 5.01 12.60
C ASN A 71 -4.43 4.02 13.54
N GLU A 72 -4.29 4.42 14.81
CA GLU A 72 -3.93 3.55 15.92
C GLU A 72 -4.98 2.43 16.05
N ALA A 73 -4.83 1.39 15.25
CA ALA A 73 -5.52 0.13 15.43
C ALA A 73 -4.45 -0.94 15.54
N GLY A 74 -3.74 -0.92 16.67
CA GLY A 74 -3.01 -2.07 17.16
C GLY A 74 -3.98 -3.24 17.25
N HIS A 75 -3.89 -4.15 16.28
CA HIS A 75 -4.67 -5.38 16.27
C HIS A 75 -4.09 -6.29 17.36
N THR A 76 -4.54 -6.09 18.61
CA THR A 76 -4.17 -6.97 19.71
C THR A 76 -4.86 -8.31 19.43
N ILE A 77 -4.10 -9.30 18.98
CA ILE A 77 -4.60 -10.68 18.93
C ILE A 77 -4.64 -11.16 20.37
N ARG A 78 -5.84 -11.20 20.97
CA ARG A 78 -6.06 -11.85 22.26
C ARG A 78 -6.00 -13.35 22.01
N ALA A 79 -4.89 -13.97 22.41
CA ALA A 79 -4.83 -15.41 22.60
C ALA A 79 -5.77 -15.75 23.77
N GLY A 80 -6.76 -16.61 23.50
CA GLY A 80 -7.60 -17.28 24.49
C GLY A 80 -7.32 -18.77 24.45
#